data_AF-A0A7Y3GB72-F1
#
_entry.id   AF-A0A7Y3GB72-F1
#
_cell.length_a   1.000
_cell.length_b   1.000
_cell.length_c   1.000
_cell.angle_alpha   90.00
_cell.angle_beta   90.00
_cell.angle_gamma   90.00
#
_symmetry.space_group_name_H-M   'P 1'
#
loop_
_entity.id
_entity.type
_entity.pdbx_description
1 polymer ?
#
loop_
_entity_poly.entity_id
_entity_poly.type
_entity_poly.pdbx_seq_one_letter_code
_entity_poly.pdbx_strand_id
1 'polypeptide(L)'
;MIDPGGQTVSANDRLYLTDAVPSLIVWGDQDDIIPVMHAHAAHARMPGSRLEIFEGAGHFLHVEQPARFAALLCDFIESTEPATTDPEIFRELVRAGAVATRPEARTAS
;
A
#
# COMPACT_ATOMS: atom_id res chain seq x y z
N MET A 1 -9.48 15.51 7.76
CA MET A 1 -10.02 16.76 7.19
C MET A 1 -9.65 16.75 5.73
N ILE A 2 -10.63 16.65 4.83
CA ILE A 2 -10.45 16.60 3.38
C ILE A 2 -10.27 18.04 2.91
N ASP A 3 -9.11 18.36 2.33
CA ASP A 3 -8.83 19.69 1.77
C ASP A 3 -9.51 19.82 0.38
N PRO A 4 -10.08 20.98 0.00
CA PRO A 4 -10.63 21.24 -1.34
C PRO A 4 -9.68 20.99 -2.53
N GLY A 5 -8.39 20.72 -2.30
CA GLY A 5 -7.45 20.26 -3.33
C GLY A 5 -7.54 18.78 -3.71
N GLY A 6 -8.43 18.01 -3.08
CA GLY A 6 -8.46 16.56 -3.22
C GLY A 6 -7.38 15.89 -2.39
N GLN A 7 -7.48 14.57 -2.25
CA GLN A 7 -6.56 13.78 -1.44
C GLN A 7 -5.22 13.59 -2.19
N THR A 8 -4.31 14.55 -2.10
CA THR A 8 -2.98 14.52 -2.75
C THR A 8 -1.94 13.70 -1.97
N VAL A 9 -2.38 12.68 -1.23
CA VAL A 9 -1.48 11.71 -0.60
C VAL A 9 -1.74 10.39 -1.28
N SER A 10 -0.97 10.12 -2.33
CA SER A 10 -0.94 8.80 -2.92
C SER A 10 0.01 7.93 -2.09
N ALA A 11 -0.44 6.75 -1.68
CA ALA A 11 0.45 5.76 -1.08
C ALA A 11 1.66 5.45 -2.01
N ASN A 12 1.53 5.71 -3.32
CA ASN A 12 2.62 5.60 -4.30
C ASN A 12 3.92 6.30 -3.89
N ASP A 13 3.84 7.44 -3.21
CA ASP A 13 5.01 8.24 -2.83
C ASP A 13 5.79 7.63 -1.65
N ARG A 14 5.25 6.56 -1.05
CA ARG A 14 5.79 5.90 0.15
C ARG A 14 6.00 4.40 -0.04
N LEU A 15 5.69 3.83 -1.21
CA LEU A 15 5.78 2.39 -1.44
C LEU A 15 7.20 1.83 -1.30
N TYR A 16 8.24 2.67 -1.40
CA TYR A 16 9.62 2.23 -1.11
C TYR A 16 9.80 1.73 0.33
N LEU A 17 8.93 2.13 1.28
CA LEU A 17 8.97 1.62 2.66
C LEU A 17 8.50 0.17 2.77
N THR A 18 7.80 -0.36 1.76
CA THR A 18 7.29 -1.74 1.77
C THR A 18 8.38 -2.76 1.44
N ASP A 19 9.52 -2.32 0.91
CA ASP A 19 10.66 -3.23 0.64
C ASP A 19 11.27 -3.77 1.94
N ALA A 20 11.14 -3.02 3.04
CA ALA A 20 11.59 -3.44 4.36
C ALA A 20 10.47 -4.01 5.25
N VAL A 21 9.22 -4.01 4.77
CA VAL A 21 8.05 -4.40 5.57
C VAL A 21 7.10 -5.28 4.76
N PRO A 22 6.88 -6.55 5.17
CA PRO A 22 5.91 -7.40 4.51
C PRO A 22 4.55 -6.71 4.42
N SER A 23 3.96 -6.74 3.23
CA SER A 23 2.78 -5.96 2.90
C SER A 23 1.69 -6.84 2.30
N LEU A 24 0.47 -6.70 2.80
CA LEU A 24 -0.73 -7.34 2.25
C LEU A 24 -1.63 -6.27 1.63
N ILE A 25 -1.97 -6.43 0.36
CA ILE A 25 -2.94 -5.62 -0.38
C ILE A 25 -4.22 -6.44 -0.48
N VAL A 26 -5.34 -5.93 0.03
CA VAL A 26 -6.65 -6.57 -0.04
C VAL A 26 -7.63 -5.66 -0.76
N TRP A 27 -8.36 -6.17 -1.75
CA TRP A 27 -9.27 -5.37 -2.57
C TRP A 27 -10.53 -6.14 -2.95
N GLY A 28 -11.67 -5.46 -3.08
CA GLY A 28 -12.89 -6.04 -3.67
C GLY A 28 -12.92 -5.85 -5.19
N ASP A 29 -13.32 -6.85 -5.97
CA ASP A 29 -13.38 -6.71 -7.44
C ASP A 29 -14.55 -5.85 -7.93
N GLN A 30 -15.57 -5.63 -7.09
CA GLN A 30 -16.72 -4.77 -7.32
C GLN A 30 -16.60 -3.42 -6.58
N ASP A 31 -15.37 -2.96 -6.31
CA ASP A 31 -15.14 -1.65 -5.69
C ASP A 31 -15.45 -0.50 -6.68
N ASP A 32 -16.67 0.04 -6.55
CA ASP A 32 -17.16 1.19 -7.32
C ASP A 32 -16.57 2.54 -6.87
N ILE A 33 -15.84 2.58 -5.75
CA ILE A 33 -15.21 3.80 -5.23
C ILE A 33 -13.77 3.92 -5.75
N ILE A 34 -13.01 2.83 -5.68
CA ILE A 34 -11.64 2.75 -6.17
C ILE A 34 -11.46 1.48 -7.00
N PRO A 35 -11.40 1.59 -8.34
CA PRO A 35 -11.35 0.41 -9.21
C PRO A 35 -10.19 -0.53 -8.93
N VAL A 36 -10.44 -1.84 -9.03
CA VAL A 36 -9.49 -2.92 -8.71
C VAL A 36 -8.15 -2.84 -9.47
N MET A 37 -8.11 -2.18 -10.63
CA MET A 37 -6.87 -1.90 -11.37
C MET A 37 -5.81 -1.18 -10.53
N HIS A 38 -6.21 -0.40 -9.53
CA HIS A 38 -5.31 0.26 -8.59
C HIS A 38 -4.59 -0.73 -7.68
N ALA A 39 -5.25 -1.82 -7.26
CA ALA A 39 -4.65 -2.89 -6.48
C ALA A 39 -3.52 -3.59 -7.25
N HIS A 40 -3.78 -3.92 -8.52
CA HIS A 40 -2.78 -4.50 -9.41
C HIS A 40 -1.60 -3.56 -9.67
N ALA A 41 -1.88 -2.27 -9.91
CA ALA A 41 -0.84 -1.27 -10.11
C ALA A 41 0.03 -1.08 -8.86
N ALA A 42 -0.56 -1.11 -7.66
CA ALA A 42 0.16 -1.04 -6.39
C ALA A 42 1.04 -2.29 -6.19
N HIS A 43 0.48 -3.49 -6.39
CA HIS A 43 1.21 -4.74 -6.25
C HIS A 43 2.40 -4.82 -7.22
N ALA A 44 2.23 -4.40 -8.47
CA ALA A 44 3.33 -4.34 -9.45
C ALA A 44 4.47 -3.39 -9.03
N ARG A 45 4.19 -2.38 -8.20
CA ARG A 45 5.18 -1.44 -7.64
C ARG A 45 5.71 -1.87 -6.27
N MET A 46 5.15 -2.93 -5.70
CA MET A 46 5.49 -3.49 -4.38
C MET A 46 5.79 -4.99 -4.57
N PRO A 47 6.92 -5.38 -5.20
CA PRO A 47 7.18 -6.77 -5.58
C PRO A 47 7.20 -7.76 -4.40
N GLY A 48 7.47 -7.30 -3.17
CA GLY A 48 7.37 -8.11 -1.95
C GLY A 48 5.97 -8.18 -1.31
N SER A 49 4.96 -7.55 -1.91
CA SER A 49 3.60 -7.57 -1.38
C SER A 49 2.85 -8.84 -1.77
N ARG A 50 1.91 -9.27 -0.93
CA ARG A 50 0.87 -10.23 -1.29
C ARG A 50 -0.37 -9.46 -1.74
N LEU A 51 -0.99 -9.86 -2.83
CA LEU A 51 -2.24 -9.27 -3.33
C LEU A 51 -3.37 -10.29 -3.20
N GLU A 52 -4.49 -9.88 -2.61
CA GLU A 52 -5.69 -10.69 -2.51
C GLU A 52 -6.93 -9.94 -2.96
N ILE A 53 -7.62 -10.51 -3.95
CA ILE A 53 -8.85 -9.96 -4.52
C ILE A 53 -10.05 -10.74 -3.98
N PHE A 54 -11.00 -10.01 -3.42
CA PHE A 54 -12.26 -10.51 -2.91
C PHE A 54 -13.30 -10.45 -4.02
N GLU A 55 -13.48 -11.56 -4.72
CA GLU A 55 -14.56 -11.72 -5.68
C GLU A 55 -15.93 -11.46 -5.04
N GLY A 56 -16.74 -10.67 -5.73
CA GLY A 56 -18.08 -10.25 -5.32
C GLY A 56 -18.11 -9.26 -4.15
N ALA A 57 -16.98 -8.66 -3.76
CA ALA A 57 -16.93 -7.66 -2.68
C ALA A 57 -16.73 -6.25 -3.23
N GLY A 58 -17.36 -5.28 -2.58
CA GLY A 58 -17.17 -3.86 -2.84
C GLY A 58 -16.06 -3.24 -2.01
N HIS A 59 -16.11 -1.90 -1.88
CA HIS A 59 -15.12 -1.11 -1.15
C HIS A 59 -14.99 -1.51 0.33
N PHE A 60 -16.10 -1.92 0.96
CA PHE A 60 -16.15 -2.29 2.37
C PHE A 60 -16.11 -3.81 2.55
N LEU A 61 -15.23 -4.50 1.82
CA LEU A 61 -15.08 -5.97 1.87
C LEU A 61 -14.93 -6.55 3.28
N HIS A 62 -14.33 -5.79 4.21
CA HIS A 62 -14.16 -6.21 5.60
C HIS A 62 -15.46 -6.19 6.41
N VAL A 63 -16.47 -5.43 5.96
CA VAL A 63 -17.84 -5.43 6.50
C VAL A 63 -18.71 -6.44 5.76
N GLU A 64 -18.54 -6.56 4.45
CA GLU A 64 -19.33 -7.47 3.60
C GLU A 64 -18.95 -8.95 3.82
N GLN A 65 -17.64 -9.23 3.98
CA GLN A 65 -17.08 -10.57 4.14
C GLN A 65 -16.12 -10.64 5.36
N PRO A 66 -16.60 -10.34 6.59
CA PRO A 66 -15.74 -10.14 7.77
C PRO A 66 -14.97 -11.39 8.17
N ALA A 67 -15.60 -12.57 8.08
CA ALA A 67 -14.96 -13.84 8.43
C ALA A 67 -13.82 -14.20 7.47
N ARG A 68 -14.01 -13.99 6.16
CA ARG A 68 -12.98 -14.23 5.14
C ARG A 68 -11.83 -13.23 5.30
N PHE A 69 -12.15 -11.96 5.54
CA PHE A 69 -11.15 -10.93 5.80
C PHE A 69 -10.31 -11.25 7.04
N ALA A 70 -10.94 -11.61 8.16
CA ALA A 70 -10.24 -11.96 9.39
C ALA A 70 -9.35 -13.20 9.20
N ALA A 71 -9.84 -14.23 8.52
CA ALA A 71 -9.06 -15.43 8.23
C ALA A 71 -7.82 -15.11 7.39
N LEU A 72 -7.96 -14.29 6.34
CA LEU A 72 -6.84 -13.85 5.51
C LEU A 72 -5.82 -13.04 6.33
N LEU A 73 -6.30 -12.14 7.20
CA LEU A 73 -5.41 -11.33 8.03
C LEU A 73 -4.61 -12.19 9.01
N CYS A 74 -5.26 -13.17 9.66
CA CYS A 74 -4.59 -14.13 10.54
C CYS A 74 -3.56 -14.97 9.77
N ASP A 75 -3.94 -15.52 8.61
CA ASP A 75 -3.05 -16.27 7.73
C ASP A 75 -1.81 -15.47 7.35
N PHE A 76 -1.98 -14.19 6.98
CA PHE A 76 -0.86 -13.32 6.67
C PHE A 76 0.05 -13.11 7.88
N ILE A 77 -0.49 -12.87 9.08
CA ILE A 77 0.32 -12.69 10.30
C ILE A 77 1.09 -13.96 10.66
N GLU A 78 0.45 -15.13 10.54
CA GLU A 78 1.05 -16.42 10.93
C GLU A 78 2.09 -16.92 9.93
N SER A 79 1.90 -16.64 8.64
CA SER A 79 2.77 -17.14 7.57
C SER A 79 3.91 -16.19 7.19
N THR A 80 3.95 -14.98 7.74
CA THR A 80 4.89 -13.92 7.31
C THR A 80 5.91 -13.61 8.40
N GLU A 81 7.19 -13.64 8.05
CA GLU A 81 8.24 -13.20 8.97
C GLU A 81 8.10 -11.71 9.27
N PRO A 82 8.06 -11.30 10.55
CA PRO A 82 7.97 -9.89 10.91
C PRO A 82 9.17 -9.09 10.40
N ALA A 83 8.91 -7.88 9.93
CA ALA A 83 9.98 -6.92 9.65
C ALA A 83 10.78 -6.61 10.91
N THR A 84 12.11 -6.68 10.82
CA THR A 84 12.97 -6.14 11.87
C THR A 84 13.00 -4.62 11.77
N THR A 85 12.31 -3.94 12.69
CA THR A 85 12.37 -2.49 12.80
C THR A 85 13.65 -2.06 13.51
N ASP A 86 14.73 -1.89 12.76
CA ASP A 86 15.84 -1.05 13.21
C ASP A 86 15.45 0.43 12.97
N PRO A 87 15.34 1.24 14.04
CA PRO A 87 15.00 2.66 13.91
C PRO A 87 15.92 3.46 12.99
N GLU A 88 17.20 3.06 12.85
CA GLU A 88 18.13 3.72 11.94
C GLU A 88 17.87 3.32 10.48
N ILE A 89 17.60 2.05 10.20
CA ILE A 89 17.21 1.58 8.84
C ILE A 89 15.92 2.29 8.39
N PHE A 90 14.93 2.41 9.29
CA PHE A 90 13.69 3.12 8.98
C PHE A 90 13.95 4.61 8.68
N ARG A 91 14.83 5.25 9.45
CA ARG A 91 15.22 6.66 9.26
C ARG A 91 15.98 6.87 7.94
N GLU A 92 16.82 5.92 7.54
CA GLU A 92 17.52 5.95 6.25
C GLU A 92 16.58 5.78 5.07
N LEU A 93 15.65 4.84 5.13
CA LEU A 93 14.63 4.65 4.08
C LEU A 93 13.79 5.92 3.91
N VAL A 94 13.29 6.50 5.00
CA VAL A 94 12.52 7.76 4.97
C VAL A 94 13.33 8.90 4.34
N ARG A 95 14.63 8.99 4.62
CA ARG A 95 15.52 9.99 4.00
C ARG A 95 15.71 9.72 2.49
N ALA A 96 15.95 8.47 2.10
CA ALA A 96 16.14 8.09 0.71
C ALA A 96 14.91 8.40 -0.15
N GLY A 97 13.70 8.12 0.37
CA GLY A 97 12.47 8.46 -0.33
C GLY A 97 12.12 9.95 -0.37
N ALA A 98 12.56 10.74 0.62
CA ALA A 98 12.44 12.20 0.57
C ALA A 98 13.39 12.83 -0.46
N VAL A 99 14.52 12.18 -0.77
CA VAL A 99 15.44 12.60 -1.83
C VAL A 99 14.90 12.23 -3.21
N ALA A 100 14.33 11.04 -3.37
CA ALA A 100 13.76 10.56 -4.63
C ALA A 100 12.50 11.32 -5.09
N THR A 101 11.76 11.94 -4.16
CA THR A 101 10.53 12.70 -4.45
C THR A 101 10.77 14.20 -4.70
N ARG A 102 12.02 14.68 -4.63
CA ARG A 102 12.33 16.08 -4.93
C ARG A 102 12.37 16.30 -6.45
N PRO A 103 11.50 17.15 -7.03
CA PRO A 103 11.58 17.44 -8.46
C PRO A 103 12.92 18.10 -8.76
N GLU A 104 13.62 17.62 -9.79
CA GLU A 104 14.82 18.28 -10.29
C GLU A 104 14.46 19.72 -10.66
N ALA A 105 15.14 20.67 -10.00
CA ALA A 105 14.94 22.08 -10.26
C ALA A 105 15.27 22.33 -11.74
N ARG A 106 14.26 22.75 -12.52
CA ARG A 106 14.41 23.20 -13.89
C ARG A 106 15.48 24.30 -13.91
N THR A 107 16.69 23.98 -14.37
CA THR A 107 17.65 24.98 -14.83
C THR A 107 17.05 25.66 -16.06
N ALA A 108 16.49 26.85 -15.86
CA ALA A 108 16.15 27.75 -16.94
C ALA A 108 17.42 28.49 -17.36
N SER A 109 17.81 28.29 -18.62
CA SER A 109 18.78 29.13 -19.34
C SER A 109 18.11 30.39 -19.86
#